data_AF-A0A7C4HHL3-F1
#
_entry.id   AF-A0A7C4HHL3-F1
#
_cell.length_a   1.000
_cell.length_b   1.000
_cell.length_c   1.000
_cell.angle_alpha   90.00
_cell.angle_beta   90.00
_cell.angle_gamma   90.00
#
_symmetry.space_group_name_H-M   'P 1'
#
loop_
_entity.id
_entity.type
_entity.pdbx_description
1 polymer ?
#
loop_
_entity_poly.entity_id
_entity_poly.type
_entity_poly.pdbx_seq_one_letter_code
_entity_poly.pdbx_strand_id
1 'polypeptide(L)' 'FYALGGGAPRKSVTQYEYKLKATECRACGRSIPEEANYCPYCGEKIK' A
#
# COMPACT_ATOMS: atom_id res chain seq x y z
N PHE A 1 19.01 -26.09 -26.45
CA PHE A 1 19.77 -26.13 -25.20
C PHE A 1 19.90 -24.77 -24.52
N TYR A 2 18.93 -23.85 -24.58
CA TYR A 2 18.93 -22.69 -23.68
C TYR A 2 17.48 -22.34 -23.36
N ALA A 3 16.99 -22.91 -22.25
CA ALA A 3 15.78 -22.48 -21.59
C ALA A 3 16.09 -21.16 -20.88
N LEU A 4 15.58 -20.04 -21.40
CA LEU A 4 15.61 -18.77 -20.69
C LEU A 4 14.18 -18.45 -20.23
N GLY A 5 13.92 -18.80 -18.97
CA GLY A 5 12.68 -18.52 -18.27
C GLY A 5 12.48 -17.02 -18.05
N GLY A 6 11.36 -16.49 -18.54
CA GLY A 6 10.91 -15.14 -18.25
C GLY A 6 10.02 -15.10 -17.02
N GLY A 7 10.56 -14.65 -15.89
CA GLY A 7 9.76 -14.29 -14.72
C GLY A 7 9.19 -12.88 -14.89
N ALA A 8 7.86 -12.76 -15.08
CA ALA A 8 7.18 -11.47 -15.04
C ALA A 8 7.05 -10.99 -13.59
N PRO A 9 7.35 -9.71 -13.26
CA PRO A 9 7.05 -9.18 -11.94
C PRO A 9 5.53 -9.16 -11.71
N ARG A 10 5.05 -9.82 -10.64
CA ARG A 10 3.66 -9.74 -10.19
C ARG A 10 3.34 -8.27 -9.86
N LYS A 11 2.69 -7.57 -10.79
CA LYS A 11 1.94 -6.35 -10.48
C LYS A 11 0.66 -6.78 -9.75
N SER A 12 0.82 -7.23 -8.51
CA SER A 12 -0.30 -7.63 -7.67
C SER A 12 -0.87 -6.39 -7.00
N VAL A 13 -2.17 -6.21 -7.22
CA VAL A 13 -3.06 -5.17 -6.72
C VAL A 13 -3.06 -3.94 -7.61
N THR A 14 -4.25 -3.70 -8.12
CA THR A 14 -4.57 -2.78 -9.20
C THR A 14 -4.18 -1.36 -8.79
N GLN A 15 -3.65 -0.58 -9.73
CA GLN A 15 -3.27 0.83 -9.55
C GLN A 15 -4.47 1.74 -9.18
N TYR A 16 -5.62 1.18 -8.83
CA TYR A 16 -6.90 1.86 -8.69
C TYR A 16 -7.70 1.43 -7.44
N GLU A 17 -7.26 0.41 -6.70
CA GLU A 17 -7.86 0.08 -5.39
C GLU A 17 -7.37 1.01 -4.26
N TYR A 18 -6.16 1.58 -4.39
CA TYR A 18 -5.54 2.48 -3.39
C TYR A 18 -6.26 3.83 -3.20
N LYS A 19 -7.20 4.16 -4.09
CA LYS A 19 -7.81 5.48 -4.16
C LYS A 19 -9.07 5.63 -3.29
N LEU A 20 -9.72 4.53 -2.89
CA LEU A 20 -11.06 4.59 -2.31
C LEU A 20 -11.12 4.33 -0.80
N LYS A 21 -10.06 3.79 -0.22
CA LYS A 21 -10.08 3.35 1.17
C LYS A 21 -9.01 4.09 1.96
N ALA A 22 -9.34 5.34 2.26
CA ALA A 22 -8.59 6.18 3.18
C ALA A 22 -9.17 5.99 4.59
N THR A 23 -8.31 5.66 5.54
CA THR A 23 -8.63 5.63 6.97
C THR A 23 -8.09 6.87 7.65
N GLU A 24 -8.73 7.29 8.74
CA GLU A 24 -8.20 8.37 9.57
C GLU A 24 -7.21 7.79 10.59
N CYS A 25 -6.10 8.50 10.78
CA CYS A 25 -5.20 8.19 11.87
C CYS A 25 -5.83 8.55 13.20
N ARG A 26 -5.97 7.60 14.11
CA ARG A 26 -6.47 7.88 15.46
C ARG A 26 -5.53 8.74 16.31
N ALA A 27 -4.24 8.82 15.95
CA ALA A 27 -3.27 9.63 16.67
C ALA A 27 -3.22 11.09 16.18
N CYS A 28 -3.27 11.33 14.87
CA CYS A 28 -3.14 12.68 14.31
C CYS A 28 -4.39 13.21 13.60
N GLY A 29 -5.42 12.38 13.40
CA GLY A 29 -6.66 12.75 12.71
C GLY A 29 -6.52 12.95 11.19
N ARG A 30 -5.35 12.65 10.60
CA ARG A 30 -5.13 12.82 9.16
C ARG A 30 -5.64 11.61 8.38
N SER A 31 -6.11 11.87 7.16
CA SER A 31 -6.51 10.84 6.20
C SER A 31 -5.27 10.18 5.57
N ILE A 32 -5.22 8.86 5.58
CA ILE A 32 -4.10 8.05 5.10
C ILE A 32 -4.69 6.83 4.36
N PRO A 33 -4.05 6.31 3.30
CA PRO A 33 -4.47 5.04 2.72
C PRO A 33 -4.50 3.92 3.78
N GLU A 34 -5.56 3.11 3.78
CA GLU A 34 -5.69 1.97 4.71
C GLU A 34 -4.62 0.88 4.51
N GLU A 35 -4.00 0.90 3.33
CA GLU A 35 -2.92 -0.01 2.96
C GLU A 35 -1.59 0.41 3.62
N ALA A 36 -1.51 1.65 4.12
CA ALA A 36 -0.34 2.11 4.85
C ALA A 36 -0.29 1.47 6.24
N ASN A 37 0.80 0.74 6.49
CA ASN A 37 1.05 0.14 7.79
C ASN A 37 1.39 1.18 8.88
N TYR A 38 1.90 2.34 8.47
CA TYR A 38 2.32 3.42 9.35
C TYR A 38 1.89 4.78 8.78
N CYS A 39 1.62 5.71 9.68
CA CYS A 39 1.32 7.08 9.32
C CYS A 39 2.60 7.81 8.91
N PRO A 40 2.69 8.37 7.69
CA PRO A 40 3.85 9.17 7.28
C PRO A 40 3.90 10.56 7.97
N TYR A 41 2.82 10.97 8.65
CA TYR A 41 2.73 12.28 9.30
C TYR A 41 3.11 12.23 10.78
N CYS A 42 2.70 11.19 11.52
CA CYS A 42 2.99 11.07 12.96
C CYS A 42 3.85 9.86 13.32
N GLY A 43 4.06 8.91 12.41
CA GLY A 43 4.81 7.68 12.70
C GLY A 43 4.01 6.58 13.44
N GLU A 44 2.73 6.82 13.73
CA GLU A 44 1.87 5.84 14.41
C GLU A 44 1.54 4.64 13.51
N LYS A 45 1.46 3.43 14.08
CA LYS A 45 0.95 2.25 13.36
C LYS A 45 -0.57 2.34 13.21
N ILE A 46 -1.05 2.15 11.97
CA ILE A 46 -2.47 2.24 11.64
C ILE A 46 -3.16 0.86 11.73
N LYS A 47 -2.41 -0.21 11.46
CA LYS A 47 -2.88 -1.59 11.41
C LYS A 47 -2.45 -2.39 12.63
#